data_AF-A0A3D6DG76-F1
#
_entry.id   AF-A0A3D6DG76-F1
#
_cell.length_a   1.000
_cell.length_b   1.000
_cell.length_c   1.000
_cell.angle_alpha   90.00
_cell.angle_beta   90.00
_cell.angle_gamma   90.00
#
_symmetry.space_group_name_H-M   'P 1'
#
loop_
_entity.id
_entity.type
_entity.pdbx_description
1 polymer ?
#
loop_
_entity_poly.entity_id
_entity_poly.type
_entity_poly.pdbx_seq_one_letter_code
_entity_poly.pdbx_strand_id
1 'polypeptide(L)'
;TAQCNGDHHVAIYNYEIEPSELTIQVGESVSFTNYGGWHSINGETSYTGEDFDNPVPFNLAANYAWWFFNNCLGTVTFDEPGVYHFEDGVGNNAEHEGMVGTIIVEEGETTTVVDVIVNSAVHNLLEAAVIEADLAGALSGEGPFTVFAPTDDAFLTLATALNATAEDLLALPGLTDILLYHVVGAQVLSTDLADGATATTLLGEDVTVTINDGGIFINDAQVTVADIVTDNGVVHVIDAVLLPPTEPETTTVVDVIVNSEVHNILEAAVIEADLAGALSGDGPFTVFAPTDDAFAALAAGLDATAEDLLALPGLADILLYHVVGAQVLSTDLA
;
A
#
# COMPACT_ATOMS: atom_id res chain seq x y z
N THR A 1 -43.99 4.74 -29.06
CA THR A 1 -43.56 3.56 -28.27
C THR A 1 -42.36 4.00 -27.48
N ALA A 2 -42.54 4.26 -26.19
CA ALA A 2 -41.39 4.54 -25.33
C ALA A 2 -40.63 3.23 -25.18
N GLN A 3 -39.45 3.13 -25.76
CA GLN A 3 -38.55 2.02 -25.49
C GLN A 3 -38.08 2.18 -24.04
N CYS A 4 -38.46 1.23 -23.20
CA CYS A 4 -37.85 1.06 -21.89
C CYS A 4 -36.40 0.66 -22.16
N ASN A 5 -35.45 1.54 -21.85
CA ASN A 5 -34.03 1.25 -21.98
C ASN A 5 -33.48 0.96 -20.58
N GLY A 6 -32.78 -0.15 -20.47
CA GLY A 6 -31.96 -0.57 -19.36
C GLY A 6 -30.93 -1.56 -19.89
N ASP A 7 -29.90 -1.84 -19.12
CA ASP A 7 -28.88 -2.84 -19.46
C ASP A 7 -29.51 -4.23 -19.53
N HIS A 8 -30.51 -4.46 -18.69
CA HIS A 8 -31.33 -5.68 -18.62
C HIS A 8 -32.82 -5.40 -18.78
N HIS A 9 -33.59 -6.47 -19.01
CA HIS A 9 -35.02 -6.38 -19.29
C HIS A 9 -35.83 -7.44 -18.55
N VAL A 10 -36.90 -6.99 -17.91
CA VAL A 10 -37.94 -7.82 -17.30
C VAL A 10 -39.27 -7.52 -18.00
N ALA A 11 -39.86 -8.56 -18.59
CA ALA A 11 -41.17 -8.55 -19.19
C ALA A 11 -42.22 -9.02 -18.18
N ILE A 12 -43.30 -8.25 -18.06
CA ILE A 12 -44.43 -8.58 -17.19
C ILE A 12 -45.65 -8.89 -18.06
N TYR A 13 -46.16 -10.11 -17.91
CA TYR A 13 -47.37 -10.60 -18.54
C TYR A 13 -48.46 -10.82 -17.48
N ASN A 14 -49.67 -11.14 -17.94
CA ASN A 14 -50.81 -11.36 -17.05
C ASN A 14 -50.63 -12.50 -16.02
N TYR A 15 -49.69 -13.43 -16.20
CA TYR A 15 -49.54 -14.58 -15.29
C TYR A 15 -48.08 -14.99 -15.08
N GLU A 16 -47.14 -14.17 -15.56
CA GLU A 16 -45.72 -14.53 -15.59
C GLU A 16 -44.84 -13.29 -15.66
N ILE A 17 -43.69 -13.36 -14.99
CA ILE A 17 -42.58 -12.42 -15.09
C ILE A 17 -41.41 -13.15 -15.77
N GLU A 18 -40.88 -12.57 -16.85
CA GLU A 18 -39.76 -13.15 -17.60
C GLU A 18 -38.59 -12.16 -17.74
N PRO A 19 -37.36 -12.50 -17.29
CA PRO A 19 -37.08 -13.63 -16.41
C PRO A 19 -37.61 -13.39 -14.98
N SER A 20 -37.97 -14.45 -14.29
CA SER A 20 -38.35 -14.40 -12.87
C SER A 20 -37.13 -14.33 -11.92
N GLU A 21 -35.93 -14.64 -12.42
CA GLU A 21 -34.67 -14.45 -11.71
C GLU A 21 -33.64 -13.84 -12.67
N LEU A 22 -32.96 -12.79 -12.23
CA LEU A 22 -31.97 -12.06 -13.02
C LEU A 22 -30.75 -11.75 -12.16
N THR A 23 -29.55 -12.11 -12.61
CA THR A 23 -28.30 -11.71 -11.98
C THR A 23 -27.69 -10.55 -12.75
N ILE A 24 -27.34 -9.47 -12.05
CA ILE A 24 -26.74 -8.25 -12.59
C ILE A 24 -25.58 -7.79 -11.70
N GLN A 25 -24.78 -6.84 -12.17
CA GLN A 25 -23.73 -6.20 -11.39
C GLN A 25 -24.22 -4.88 -10.78
N VAL A 26 -23.63 -4.46 -9.66
CA VAL A 26 -23.86 -3.13 -9.06
C VAL A 26 -23.68 -2.04 -10.12
N GLY A 27 -24.63 -1.10 -10.17
CA GLY A 27 -24.68 0.03 -11.11
C GLY A 27 -25.36 -0.28 -12.44
N GLU A 28 -25.72 -1.54 -12.72
CA GLU A 28 -26.52 -1.89 -13.90
C GLU A 28 -28.01 -1.58 -13.70
N SER A 29 -28.69 -1.33 -14.83
CA SER A 29 -30.10 -0.94 -14.85
C SER A 29 -31.02 -2.02 -15.41
N VAL A 30 -32.19 -2.20 -14.80
CA VAL A 30 -33.23 -3.14 -15.25
C VAL A 30 -34.45 -2.36 -15.70
N SER A 31 -34.86 -2.60 -16.95
CA SER A 31 -36.09 -2.05 -17.53
C SER A 31 -37.26 -3.00 -17.36
N PHE A 32 -38.40 -2.50 -16.88
CA PHE A 32 -39.61 -3.28 -16.66
C PHE A 32 -40.67 -2.88 -17.70
N THR A 33 -41.18 -3.85 -18.45
CA THR A 33 -42.18 -3.58 -19.50
C THR A 33 -43.41 -4.45 -19.32
N ASN A 34 -44.57 -3.79 -19.30
CA ASN A 34 -45.87 -4.41 -19.30
C ASN A 34 -46.26 -4.83 -20.72
N TYR A 35 -46.52 -6.13 -20.93
CA TYR A 35 -46.90 -6.71 -22.22
C TYR A 35 -48.40 -7.00 -22.37
N GLY A 36 -49.22 -6.62 -21.39
CA GLY A 36 -50.66 -6.62 -21.52
C GLY A 36 -51.36 -6.77 -20.18
N GLY A 37 -52.35 -5.92 -19.91
CA GLY A 37 -53.04 -5.90 -18.62
C GLY A 37 -52.65 -4.69 -17.78
N TRP A 38 -53.10 -4.68 -16.53
CA TRP A 38 -52.71 -3.70 -15.52
C TRP A 38 -51.62 -4.33 -14.66
N HIS A 39 -50.45 -3.70 -14.60
CA HIS A 39 -49.30 -4.20 -13.85
C HIS A 39 -48.57 -3.04 -13.16
N SER A 40 -47.95 -3.32 -12.03
CA SER A 40 -46.99 -2.45 -11.32
C SER A 40 -45.78 -3.25 -10.87
N ILE A 41 -44.78 -2.58 -10.28
CA ILE A 41 -43.73 -3.26 -9.51
C ILE A 41 -43.75 -2.69 -8.09
N ASN A 42 -43.89 -3.58 -7.09
CA ASN A 42 -43.89 -3.23 -5.66
C ASN A 42 -44.90 -2.10 -5.36
N GLY A 43 -46.20 -2.40 -5.54
CA GLY A 43 -47.32 -1.46 -5.39
C GLY A 43 -47.54 -0.93 -3.95
N GLU A 44 -48.67 -0.29 -3.69
CA GLU A 44 -48.96 0.31 -2.36
C GLU A 44 -49.11 -0.72 -1.22
N THR A 45 -49.31 -2.00 -1.55
CA THR A 45 -49.43 -3.12 -0.59
C THR A 45 -48.71 -4.35 -1.12
N SER A 46 -47.88 -5.01 -0.28
CA SER A 46 -47.36 -6.36 -0.55
C SER A 46 -48.52 -7.37 -0.56
N TYR A 47 -48.65 -8.14 -1.63
CA TYR A 47 -49.68 -9.14 -1.85
C TYR A 47 -49.29 -10.51 -1.28
N THR A 48 -47.99 -10.82 -1.25
CA THR A 48 -47.45 -11.99 -0.57
C THR A 48 -47.54 -11.85 0.96
N GLY A 49 -47.65 -10.62 1.48
CA GLY A 49 -47.71 -10.33 2.90
C GLY A 49 -46.36 -10.45 3.61
N GLU A 50 -45.29 -10.69 2.84
CA GLU A 50 -43.89 -10.65 3.28
C GLU A 50 -43.32 -9.26 2.95
N ASP A 51 -42.45 -8.74 3.83
CA ASP A 51 -41.66 -7.56 3.52
C ASP A 51 -40.64 -7.94 2.45
N PHE A 52 -40.43 -7.08 1.45
CA PHE A 52 -39.49 -7.38 0.36
C PHE A 52 -38.03 -7.48 0.85
N ASP A 53 -37.71 -6.86 1.99
CA ASP A 53 -36.37 -6.81 2.60
C ASP A 53 -35.23 -6.43 1.62
N ASN A 54 -35.58 -5.66 0.59
CA ASN A 54 -34.63 -5.18 -0.41
C ASN A 54 -33.59 -4.25 0.23
N PRO A 55 -32.30 -4.35 -0.16
CA PRO A 55 -31.26 -3.43 0.32
C PRO A 55 -31.68 -1.96 0.15
N VAL A 56 -32.17 -1.62 -1.06
CA VAL A 56 -32.81 -0.34 -1.36
C VAL A 56 -34.26 -0.57 -1.83
N PRO A 57 -35.28 0.05 -1.19
CA PRO A 57 -36.65 -0.03 -1.67
C PRO A 57 -36.84 0.62 -3.04
N PHE A 58 -37.60 -0.03 -3.93
CA PHE A 58 -37.96 0.52 -5.23
C PHE A 58 -39.41 0.17 -5.59
N ASN A 59 -40.08 1.05 -6.34
CA ASN A 59 -41.41 0.82 -6.88
C ASN A 59 -41.59 1.46 -8.26
N LEU A 60 -42.44 0.87 -9.09
CA LEU A 60 -42.84 1.43 -10.38
C LEU A 60 -44.36 1.51 -10.46
N ALA A 61 -44.86 2.71 -10.75
CA ALA A 61 -46.28 3.00 -10.77
C ALA A 61 -47.01 2.14 -11.81
N ALA A 62 -48.24 1.76 -11.45
CA ALA A 62 -49.05 0.91 -12.30
C ALA A 62 -49.38 1.58 -13.64
N ASN A 63 -49.33 0.80 -14.72
CA ASN A 63 -49.83 1.24 -16.02
C ASN A 63 -50.65 0.14 -16.70
N TYR A 64 -51.39 0.53 -17.73
CA TYR A 64 -52.11 -0.39 -18.59
C TYR A 64 -51.40 -0.54 -19.94
N ALA A 65 -51.25 -1.77 -20.39
CA ALA A 65 -50.83 -2.10 -21.74
C ALA A 65 -51.93 -2.91 -22.45
N TRP A 66 -52.18 -2.57 -23.72
CA TRP A 66 -52.99 -3.42 -24.58
C TRP A 66 -52.09 -4.56 -25.08
N TRP A 67 -52.59 -5.78 -25.19
CA TRP A 67 -51.86 -6.94 -25.76
C TRP A 67 -51.13 -6.76 -27.10
N PHE A 68 -51.41 -5.70 -27.87
CA PHE A 68 -50.71 -5.35 -29.12
C PHE A 68 -49.76 -4.14 -28.98
N PHE A 69 -49.73 -3.50 -27.81
CA PHE A 69 -48.91 -2.33 -27.49
C PHE A 69 -48.36 -2.48 -26.06
N ASN A 70 -47.09 -2.88 -25.97
CA ASN A 70 -46.37 -2.89 -24.70
C ASN A 70 -46.22 -1.47 -24.12
N ASN A 71 -45.99 -1.39 -22.81
CA ASN A 71 -45.83 -0.14 -22.11
C ASN A 71 -44.71 -0.23 -21.06
N CYS A 72 -43.79 0.74 -21.07
CA CYS A 72 -42.69 0.79 -20.10
C CYS A 72 -43.24 1.20 -18.74
N LEU A 73 -42.97 0.38 -17.72
CA LEU A 73 -43.26 0.70 -16.31
C LEU A 73 -42.19 1.62 -15.73
N GLY A 74 -40.94 1.41 -16.14
CA GLY A 74 -39.80 2.23 -15.78
C GLY A 74 -38.49 1.45 -15.83
N THR A 75 -37.40 2.13 -15.52
CA THR A 75 -36.06 1.56 -15.40
C THR A 75 -35.53 1.88 -14.01
N VAL A 76 -34.94 0.89 -13.33
CA VAL A 76 -34.33 1.04 -12.00
C VAL A 76 -32.84 0.71 -12.13
N THR A 77 -31.98 1.53 -11.51
CA THR A 77 -30.54 1.25 -11.36
C THR A 77 -30.30 0.70 -9.97
N PHE A 78 -29.51 -0.37 -9.86
CA PHE A 78 -29.27 -1.07 -8.60
C PHE A 78 -27.85 -0.81 -8.11
N ASP A 79 -27.71 0.15 -7.20
CA ASP A 79 -26.40 0.63 -6.72
C ASP A 79 -25.89 -0.06 -5.44
N GLU A 80 -26.72 -0.88 -4.79
CA GLU A 80 -26.31 -1.66 -3.62
C GLU A 80 -26.40 -3.16 -3.90
N PRO A 81 -25.38 -3.95 -3.54
CA PRO A 81 -25.38 -5.39 -3.73
C PRO A 81 -26.41 -6.07 -2.84
N GLY A 82 -26.90 -7.22 -3.28
CA GLY A 82 -27.84 -8.04 -2.52
C GLY A 82 -28.95 -8.59 -3.38
N VAL A 83 -29.94 -9.17 -2.70
CA VAL A 83 -31.08 -9.83 -3.35
C VAL A 83 -32.28 -8.89 -3.25
N TYR A 84 -32.84 -8.53 -4.40
CA TYR A 84 -34.00 -7.66 -4.52
C TYR A 84 -35.19 -8.49 -4.97
N HIS A 85 -36.17 -8.63 -4.08
CA HIS A 85 -37.44 -9.23 -4.38
C HIS A 85 -38.42 -8.19 -4.93
N PHE A 86 -39.19 -8.60 -5.92
CA PHE A 86 -40.26 -7.79 -6.45
C PHE A 86 -41.47 -8.62 -6.87
N GLU A 87 -42.62 -7.97 -6.88
CA GLU A 87 -43.86 -8.59 -7.32
C GLU A 87 -44.73 -7.60 -8.09
N ASP A 88 -45.68 -8.13 -8.85
CA ASP A 88 -46.76 -7.31 -9.40
C ASP A 88 -47.77 -6.95 -8.32
N GLY A 89 -48.01 -5.65 -8.18
CA GLY A 89 -48.81 -5.06 -7.11
C GLY A 89 -50.21 -4.62 -7.54
N VAL A 90 -50.70 -4.97 -8.73
CA VAL A 90 -52.05 -4.57 -9.17
C VAL A 90 -52.76 -5.66 -9.97
N GLY A 91 -54.02 -5.92 -9.64
CA GLY A 91 -54.96 -6.70 -10.46
C GLY A 91 -55.25 -8.11 -9.93
N ASN A 92 -56.24 -8.79 -10.53
CA ASN A 92 -56.64 -10.16 -10.15
C ASN A 92 -55.53 -11.21 -10.41
N ASN A 93 -54.46 -10.80 -11.09
CA ASN A 93 -53.35 -11.64 -11.49
C ASN A 93 -52.23 -11.68 -10.45
N ALA A 94 -52.11 -10.64 -9.60
CA ALA A 94 -51.12 -10.57 -8.52
C ALA A 94 -51.24 -11.74 -7.51
N GLU A 95 -52.41 -12.39 -7.43
CA GLU A 95 -52.66 -13.57 -6.59
C GLU A 95 -52.17 -14.90 -7.20
N HIS A 96 -51.61 -14.91 -8.43
CA HIS A 96 -51.18 -16.13 -9.12
C HIS A 96 -49.70 -16.46 -8.87
N GLU A 97 -49.40 -17.75 -8.67
CA GLU A 97 -48.04 -18.30 -8.65
C GLU A 97 -47.33 -17.95 -9.98
N GLY A 98 -46.33 -17.07 -9.94
CA GLY A 98 -45.58 -16.61 -11.13
C GLY A 98 -45.43 -15.09 -11.28
N MET A 99 -46.10 -14.30 -10.43
CA MET A 99 -46.02 -12.82 -10.44
C MET A 99 -45.02 -12.24 -9.44
N VAL A 100 -44.00 -13.02 -9.09
CA VAL A 100 -42.87 -12.62 -8.24
C VAL A 100 -41.58 -12.81 -9.01
N GLY A 101 -40.59 -11.96 -8.75
CA GLY A 101 -39.27 -12.08 -9.31
C GLY A 101 -38.17 -11.64 -8.35
N THR A 102 -36.95 -12.01 -8.70
CA THR A 102 -35.76 -11.73 -7.92
C THR A 102 -34.68 -11.14 -8.83
N ILE A 103 -34.04 -10.07 -8.38
CA ILE A 103 -32.82 -9.52 -8.99
C ILE A 103 -31.68 -9.75 -7.99
N ILE A 104 -30.67 -10.52 -8.39
CA ILE A 104 -29.44 -10.72 -7.62
C ILE A 104 -28.44 -9.71 -8.14
N VAL A 105 -28.08 -8.74 -7.30
CA VAL A 105 -27.10 -7.70 -7.60
C VAL A 105 -25.79 -8.13 -6.96
N GLU A 106 -24.85 -8.57 -7.79
CA GLU A 106 -23.50 -8.94 -7.36
C GLU A 106 -22.63 -7.68 -7.28
N GLU A 107 -21.76 -7.61 -6.28
CA GLU A 107 -20.68 -6.64 -6.29
C GLU A 107 -19.85 -6.84 -7.55
N GLY A 108 -19.59 -5.77 -8.30
CA GLY A 108 -18.70 -5.82 -9.44
C GLY A 108 -17.34 -6.38 -9.03
N GLU A 109 -16.73 -7.23 -9.87
CA GLU A 109 -15.33 -7.61 -9.70
C GLU A 109 -14.47 -6.34 -9.81
N THR A 110 -14.13 -5.77 -8.65
CA THR A 110 -13.15 -4.68 -8.61
C THR A 110 -11.77 -5.26 -8.82
N THR A 111 -11.00 -4.64 -9.70
CA THR A 111 -9.58 -4.95 -9.87
C THR A 111 -8.81 -4.00 -8.99
N THR A 112 -8.26 -4.49 -7.88
CA THR A 112 -7.41 -3.70 -6.97
C THR A 112 -5.94 -3.72 -7.41
N VAL A 113 -5.11 -2.88 -6.79
CA VAL A 113 -3.65 -2.92 -6.97
C VAL A 113 -3.06 -4.29 -6.61
N VAL A 114 -3.62 -4.98 -5.61
CA VAL A 114 -3.20 -6.33 -5.21
C VAL A 114 -3.60 -7.35 -6.28
N ASP A 115 -4.79 -7.23 -6.86
CA ASP A 115 -5.22 -8.14 -7.94
C ASP A 115 -4.31 -8.03 -9.16
N VAL A 116 -3.84 -6.83 -9.50
CA VAL A 116 -2.86 -6.64 -10.57
C VAL A 116 -1.53 -7.34 -10.25
N ILE A 117 -1.08 -7.29 -9.00
CA ILE A 117 0.17 -7.92 -8.57
C ILE A 117 0.03 -9.45 -8.62
N VAL A 118 -1.01 -10.01 -8.00
CA VAL A 118 -1.25 -11.46 -7.92
C VAL A 118 -1.49 -12.09 -9.30
N ASN A 119 -2.13 -11.37 -10.22
CA ASN A 119 -2.37 -11.86 -11.58
C ASN A 119 -1.19 -11.61 -12.54
N SER A 120 -0.06 -11.08 -12.04
CA SER A 120 1.14 -10.81 -12.85
C SER A 120 2.15 -11.95 -12.80
N ALA A 121 2.57 -12.42 -13.96
CA ALA A 121 3.59 -13.46 -14.09
C ALA A 121 5.01 -13.02 -13.64
N VAL A 122 5.24 -11.73 -13.40
CA VAL A 122 6.57 -11.15 -13.08
C VAL A 122 6.65 -10.57 -11.66
N HIS A 123 5.64 -10.78 -10.82
CA HIS A 123 5.57 -10.23 -9.46
C HIS A 123 5.38 -11.33 -8.39
N ASN A 124 5.81 -12.56 -8.65
CA ASN A 124 5.63 -13.69 -7.72
C ASN A 124 6.35 -13.44 -6.37
N LEU A 125 7.52 -12.79 -6.39
CA LEU A 125 8.27 -12.43 -5.18
C LEU A 125 7.63 -11.26 -4.44
N LEU A 126 7.09 -10.29 -5.17
CA LEU A 126 6.34 -9.18 -4.58
C LEU A 126 5.05 -9.67 -3.91
N GLU A 127 4.31 -10.58 -4.56
CA GLU A 127 3.15 -11.24 -3.98
C GLU A 127 3.51 -11.94 -2.67
N ALA A 128 4.55 -12.78 -2.69
CA ALA A 128 5.02 -13.46 -1.49
C ALA A 128 5.40 -12.47 -0.36
N ALA A 129 6.05 -11.36 -0.70
CA ALA A 129 6.43 -10.32 0.25
C ALA A 129 5.20 -9.64 0.87
N VAL A 130 4.20 -9.28 0.06
CA VAL A 130 2.96 -8.63 0.52
C VAL A 130 2.16 -9.55 1.44
N ILE A 131 2.14 -10.86 1.14
CA ILE A 131 1.50 -11.87 1.99
C ILE A 131 2.25 -12.02 3.32
N GLU A 132 3.58 -12.16 3.28
CA GLU A 132 4.41 -12.31 4.50
C GLU A 132 4.30 -11.08 5.41
N ALA A 133 4.21 -9.89 4.83
CA ALA A 133 4.05 -8.63 5.56
C ALA A 133 2.60 -8.33 6.01
N ASP A 134 1.63 -9.21 5.72
CA ASP A 134 0.19 -9.02 6.02
C ASP A 134 -0.39 -7.71 5.47
N LEU A 135 0.08 -7.27 4.29
CA LEU A 135 -0.35 -6.01 3.66
C LEU A 135 -1.46 -6.20 2.62
N ALA A 136 -1.77 -7.43 2.21
CA ALA A 136 -2.74 -7.71 1.16
C ALA A 136 -4.12 -7.09 1.46
N GLY A 137 -4.64 -7.28 2.68
CA GLY A 137 -5.94 -6.72 3.07
C GLY A 137 -5.95 -5.18 3.11
N ALA A 138 -4.84 -4.56 3.51
CA ALA A 138 -4.72 -3.10 3.56
C ALA A 138 -4.67 -2.49 2.14
N LEU A 139 -3.92 -3.10 1.22
CA LEU A 139 -3.74 -2.61 -0.14
C LEU A 139 -4.91 -2.96 -1.08
N SER A 140 -5.75 -3.93 -0.73
CA SER A 140 -7.05 -4.17 -1.39
C SER A 140 -8.17 -3.28 -0.87
N GLY A 141 -7.94 -2.48 0.18
CA GLY A 141 -8.93 -1.60 0.79
C GLY A 141 -9.26 -0.35 -0.03
N GLU A 142 -9.98 0.58 0.59
CA GLU A 142 -10.31 1.88 0.00
C GLU A 142 -9.03 2.69 -0.28
N GLY A 143 -8.81 2.99 -1.55
CA GLY A 143 -7.70 3.82 -2.01
C GLY A 143 -8.00 5.33 -1.98
N PRO A 144 -7.26 6.14 -2.74
CA PRO A 144 -6.36 5.73 -3.82
C PRO A 144 -4.94 5.37 -3.37
N PHE A 145 -4.37 4.33 -3.96
CA PHE A 145 -2.96 3.95 -3.82
C PHE A 145 -2.19 4.15 -5.12
N THR A 146 -0.90 4.44 -5.03
CA THR A 146 0.06 4.25 -6.12
C THR A 146 1.13 3.28 -5.65
N VAL A 147 1.26 2.14 -6.31
CA VAL A 147 2.23 1.10 -5.97
C VAL A 147 3.33 1.07 -7.02
N PHE A 148 4.57 1.28 -6.58
CA PHE A 148 5.76 1.02 -7.39
C PHE A 148 6.11 -0.48 -7.23
N ALA A 149 5.73 -1.31 -8.20
CA ALA A 149 5.84 -2.76 -8.12
C ALA A 149 7.18 -3.25 -8.71
N PRO A 150 8.16 -3.68 -7.89
CA PRO A 150 9.39 -4.26 -8.39
C PRO A 150 9.16 -5.65 -8.99
N THR A 151 9.78 -5.91 -10.14
CA THR A 151 9.75 -7.22 -10.79
C THR A 151 10.52 -8.29 -10.01
N ASP A 152 10.26 -9.56 -10.32
CA ASP A 152 11.01 -10.69 -9.75
C ASP A 152 12.53 -10.56 -10.02
N ASP A 153 12.92 -10.06 -11.19
CA ASP A 153 14.32 -9.79 -11.54
C ASP A 153 14.94 -8.68 -10.66
N ALA A 154 14.15 -7.69 -10.24
CA ALA A 154 14.58 -6.63 -9.32
C ALA A 154 14.95 -7.21 -7.95
N PHE A 155 14.10 -8.08 -7.39
CA PHE A 155 14.38 -8.77 -6.13
C PHE A 155 15.62 -9.67 -6.22
N LEU A 156 15.78 -10.42 -7.32
CA LEU A 156 16.96 -11.27 -7.53
C LEU A 156 18.26 -10.46 -7.65
N THR A 157 18.18 -9.30 -8.30
CA THR A 157 19.31 -8.36 -8.42
C THR A 157 19.71 -7.82 -7.04
N LEU A 158 18.73 -7.41 -6.22
CA LEU A 158 18.97 -6.97 -4.84
C LEU A 158 19.58 -8.09 -4.00
N ALA A 159 19.03 -9.30 -4.06
CA ALA A 159 19.52 -10.46 -3.31
C ALA A 159 20.99 -10.74 -3.65
N THR A 160 21.32 -10.69 -4.95
CA THR A 160 22.71 -10.87 -5.42
C THR A 160 23.63 -9.76 -4.91
N ALA A 161 23.19 -8.51 -4.93
CA ALA A 161 23.95 -7.37 -4.44
C ALA A 161 24.25 -7.44 -2.92
N LEU A 162 23.31 -8.00 -2.15
CA LEU A 162 23.43 -8.20 -0.70
C LEU A 162 24.07 -9.55 -0.33
N ASN A 163 24.48 -10.35 -1.32
CA ASN A 163 24.99 -11.71 -1.11
C ASN A 163 24.03 -12.57 -0.26
N ALA A 164 22.74 -12.42 -0.53
CA ALA A 164 21.60 -13.05 0.13
C ALA A 164 20.75 -13.84 -0.88
N THR A 165 19.79 -14.61 -0.39
CA THR A 165 18.78 -15.28 -1.22
C THR A 165 17.47 -14.48 -1.26
N ALA A 166 16.57 -14.80 -2.20
CA ALA A 166 15.24 -14.21 -2.20
C ALA A 166 14.45 -14.53 -0.92
N GLU A 167 14.65 -15.72 -0.35
CA GLU A 167 14.03 -16.11 0.93
C GLU A 167 14.56 -15.26 2.09
N ASP A 168 15.86 -14.93 2.10
CA ASP A 168 16.44 -14.03 3.10
C ASP A 168 15.85 -12.62 3.00
N LEU A 169 15.54 -12.13 1.79
CA LEU A 169 14.89 -10.84 1.59
C LEU A 169 13.45 -10.83 2.16
N LEU A 170 12.71 -11.92 1.95
CA LEU A 170 11.35 -12.08 2.50
C LEU A 170 11.35 -12.22 4.02
N ALA A 171 12.45 -12.68 4.62
CA ALA A 171 12.60 -12.80 6.06
C ALA A 171 13.19 -11.55 6.74
N LEU A 172 13.35 -10.43 6.01
CA LEU A 172 13.92 -9.21 6.59
C LEU A 172 13.00 -8.63 7.67
N PRO A 173 13.53 -8.25 8.85
CA PRO A 173 12.72 -7.66 9.91
C PRO A 173 12.07 -6.33 9.53
N GLY A 174 12.60 -5.64 8.51
CA GLY A 174 12.06 -4.40 7.95
C GLY A 174 11.26 -4.59 6.66
N LEU A 175 10.83 -5.81 6.32
CA LEU A 175 10.12 -6.07 5.06
C LEU A 175 8.87 -5.18 4.90
N THR A 176 8.06 -5.05 5.96
CA THR A 176 6.87 -4.20 5.95
C THR A 176 7.22 -2.75 5.61
N ASP A 177 8.26 -2.20 6.22
CA ASP A 177 8.69 -0.82 5.97
C ASP A 177 9.18 -0.64 4.52
N ILE A 178 9.95 -1.60 4.01
CA ILE A 178 10.39 -1.62 2.61
C ILE A 178 9.18 -1.62 1.68
N LEU A 179 8.16 -2.45 1.93
CA LEU A 179 6.96 -2.50 1.09
C LEU A 179 6.14 -1.21 1.19
N LEU A 180 6.00 -0.63 2.38
CA LEU A 180 5.32 0.66 2.56
C LEU A 180 6.05 1.81 1.86
N TYR A 181 7.38 1.72 1.71
CA TYR A 181 8.17 2.68 0.92
C TYR A 181 7.92 2.58 -0.60
N HIS A 182 7.34 1.48 -1.08
CA HIS A 182 6.90 1.36 -2.46
C HIS A 182 5.48 1.88 -2.71
N VAL A 183 4.76 2.30 -1.66
CA VAL A 183 3.35 2.70 -1.76
C VAL A 183 3.19 4.17 -1.42
N VAL A 184 2.46 4.91 -2.26
CA VAL A 184 2.03 6.28 -2.01
C VAL A 184 0.52 6.29 -1.78
N GLY A 185 0.06 6.97 -0.73
CA GLY A 185 -1.37 7.11 -0.39
C GLY A 185 -2.13 8.13 -1.25
N ALA A 186 -1.88 8.11 -2.56
CA ALA A 186 -2.54 8.96 -3.54
C ALA A 186 -2.53 8.29 -4.92
N GLN A 187 -3.45 8.68 -5.81
CA GLN A 187 -3.39 8.29 -7.22
C GLN A 187 -2.42 9.22 -7.96
N VAL A 188 -1.36 8.68 -8.54
CA VAL A 188 -0.35 9.44 -9.27
C VAL A 188 -0.08 8.74 -10.60
N LEU A 189 -0.52 9.37 -11.70
CA LEU A 189 -0.21 8.91 -13.06
C LEU A 189 1.13 9.45 -13.52
N SER A 190 1.72 8.81 -14.53
CA SER A 190 2.97 9.26 -15.16
C SER A 190 2.85 10.69 -15.71
N THR A 191 1.64 11.12 -16.10
CA THR A 191 1.36 12.48 -16.58
C THR A 191 1.35 13.53 -15.47
N ASP A 192 1.18 13.11 -14.21
CA ASP A 192 1.21 13.99 -13.04
C ASP A 192 2.64 14.19 -12.51
N LEU A 193 3.57 13.36 -12.99
CA LEU A 193 4.98 13.41 -12.59
C LEU A 193 5.70 14.58 -13.26
N ALA A 194 6.50 15.29 -12.45
CA ALA A 194 7.44 16.31 -12.91
C ALA A 194 8.86 15.92 -12.51
N ASP A 195 9.83 16.32 -13.33
CA ASP A 195 11.24 16.10 -13.01
C ASP A 195 11.63 16.83 -11.71
N GLY A 196 12.25 16.10 -10.78
CA GLY A 196 12.58 16.57 -9.44
C GLY A 196 11.41 16.64 -8.45
N ALA A 197 10.22 16.14 -8.82
CA ALA A 197 9.11 16.02 -7.87
C ALA A 197 9.42 14.98 -6.79
N THR A 198 8.88 15.19 -5.58
CA THR A 198 8.93 14.20 -4.51
C THR A 198 7.52 13.75 -4.13
N ALA A 199 7.40 12.50 -3.68
CA ALA A 199 6.16 11.93 -3.18
C ALA A 199 6.41 11.21 -1.86
N THR A 200 5.62 11.54 -0.84
CA THR A 200 5.69 10.89 0.47
C THR A 200 5.00 9.53 0.41
N THR A 201 5.74 8.50 0.81
CA THR A 201 5.26 7.11 0.84
C THR A 201 4.43 6.83 2.10
N LEU A 202 3.79 5.66 2.17
CA LEU A 202 3.08 5.22 3.38
C LEU A 202 4.03 4.93 4.55
N LEU A 203 5.32 4.72 4.28
CA LEU A 203 6.35 4.68 5.33
C LEU A 203 6.57 6.06 5.97
N GLY A 204 6.25 7.14 5.25
CA GLY A 204 6.51 8.53 5.67
C GLY A 204 7.78 9.14 5.09
N GLU A 205 8.60 8.32 4.43
CA GLU A 205 9.80 8.76 3.70
C GLU A 205 9.45 9.17 2.26
N ASP A 206 10.21 10.10 1.69
CA ASP A 206 9.98 10.57 0.34
C ASP A 206 10.71 9.71 -0.71
N VAL A 207 10.07 9.52 -1.86
CA VAL A 207 10.71 9.09 -3.11
C VAL A 207 10.85 10.29 -4.05
N THR A 208 11.93 10.31 -4.83
CA THR A 208 12.21 11.38 -5.80
C THR A 208 11.98 10.88 -7.21
N VAL A 209 11.33 11.70 -8.03
CA VAL A 209 11.08 11.41 -9.44
C VAL A 209 12.13 12.09 -10.30
N THR A 210 12.81 11.33 -11.15
CA THR A 210 13.73 11.86 -12.16
C THR A 210 13.21 11.52 -13.55
N ILE A 211 13.09 12.52 -14.42
CA ILE A 211 12.65 12.34 -15.81
C ILE A 211 13.79 12.80 -16.73
N ASN A 212 14.34 11.86 -17.50
CA ASN A 212 15.45 12.14 -18.42
C ASN A 212 15.26 11.40 -19.76
N ASP A 213 16.25 11.51 -20.67
CA ASP A 213 16.20 10.87 -21.99
C ASP A 213 16.07 9.33 -21.92
N GLY A 214 16.40 8.73 -20.77
CA GLY A 214 16.27 7.30 -20.49
C GLY A 214 14.91 6.87 -19.92
N GLY A 215 14.00 7.79 -19.60
CA GLY A 215 12.67 7.51 -19.09
C GLY A 215 12.38 8.13 -17.72
N ILE A 216 11.43 7.55 -17.00
CA ILE A 216 11.00 7.96 -15.66
C ILE A 216 11.68 7.05 -14.65
N PHE A 217 12.24 7.64 -13.60
CA PHE A 217 12.89 6.95 -12.50
C PHE A 217 12.29 7.38 -11.17
N ILE A 218 12.10 6.42 -10.27
CA ILE A 218 11.72 6.62 -8.88
C ILE A 218 12.97 6.29 -8.05
N ASN A 219 13.57 7.30 -7.45
CA ASN A 219 14.96 7.28 -7.01
C ASN A 219 15.86 6.81 -8.18
N ASP A 220 16.54 5.68 -8.02
CA ASP A 220 17.39 5.07 -9.05
C ASP A 220 16.69 3.94 -9.82
N ALA A 221 15.43 3.61 -9.49
CA ALA A 221 14.67 2.54 -10.12
C ALA A 221 13.94 3.05 -11.38
N GLN A 222 14.13 2.40 -12.52
CA GLN A 222 13.47 2.75 -13.77
C GLN A 222 12.03 2.23 -13.77
N VAL A 223 11.07 3.10 -14.13
CA VAL A 223 9.69 2.68 -14.44
C VAL A 223 9.67 2.03 -15.82
N THR A 224 9.41 0.72 -15.85
CA THR A 224 9.40 -0.09 -17.08
C THR A 224 8.00 -0.17 -17.71
N VAL A 225 6.95 -0.16 -16.88
CA VAL A 225 5.56 -0.07 -17.29
C VAL A 225 4.86 0.92 -16.38
N ALA A 226 4.25 1.96 -16.94
CA ALA A 226 3.55 2.98 -16.19
C ALA A 226 2.03 2.88 -16.41
N ASP A 227 1.27 3.47 -15.48
CA ASP A 227 -0.18 3.74 -15.62
C ASP A 227 -1.07 2.50 -15.72
N ILE A 228 -0.80 1.46 -14.93
CA ILE A 228 -1.75 0.35 -14.78
C ILE A 228 -2.84 0.80 -13.79
N VAL A 229 -3.95 1.32 -14.32
CA VAL A 229 -5.06 1.86 -13.53
C VAL A 229 -5.90 0.73 -12.94
N THR A 230 -6.25 0.85 -11.66
CA THR A 230 -7.09 -0.07 -10.89
C THR A 230 -8.23 0.70 -10.22
N ASP A 231 -9.23 0.01 -9.65
CA ASP A 231 -10.37 0.65 -9.01
C ASP A 231 -10.00 1.39 -7.72
N ASN A 232 -8.94 0.94 -7.04
CA ASN A 232 -8.43 1.55 -5.82
C ASN A 232 -7.05 2.21 -5.97
N GLY A 233 -6.54 2.42 -7.20
CA GLY A 233 -5.21 2.99 -7.38
C GLY A 233 -4.59 2.90 -8.77
N VAL A 234 -3.25 2.92 -8.78
CA VAL A 234 -2.38 2.78 -9.96
C VAL A 234 -1.17 1.93 -9.59
N VAL A 235 -0.72 1.07 -10.51
CA VAL A 235 0.53 0.33 -10.40
C VAL A 235 1.53 0.81 -11.46
N HIS A 236 2.75 1.09 -11.04
CA HIS A 236 3.91 1.37 -11.90
C HIS A 236 4.95 0.27 -11.67
N VAL A 237 5.34 -0.45 -12.71
CA VAL A 237 6.32 -1.53 -12.62
C VAL A 237 7.73 -0.96 -12.67
N ILE A 238 8.58 -1.35 -11.73
CA ILE A 238 9.98 -0.87 -11.61
C ILE A 238 10.99 -2.01 -11.70
N ASP A 239 12.22 -1.70 -12.12
CA ASP A 239 13.31 -2.66 -12.32
C ASP A 239 14.25 -2.84 -11.12
N ALA A 240 14.05 -2.08 -10.03
CA ALA A 240 14.83 -2.17 -8.81
C ALA A 240 13.91 -2.07 -7.57
N VAL A 241 14.29 -2.73 -6.47
CA VAL A 241 13.60 -2.61 -5.18
C VAL A 241 14.03 -1.30 -4.52
N LEU A 242 13.07 -0.47 -4.14
CA LEU A 242 13.28 0.75 -3.36
C LEU A 242 13.62 0.38 -1.92
N LEU A 243 14.79 0.80 -1.46
CA LEU A 243 15.15 0.71 -0.06
C LEU A 243 14.90 2.07 0.59
N PRO A 244 14.19 2.12 1.73
CA PRO A 244 14.08 3.34 2.51
C PRO A 244 15.47 3.92 2.76
N PRO A 245 15.62 5.25 2.80
CA PRO A 245 16.85 5.82 3.31
C PRO A 245 17.06 5.24 4.71
N THR A 246 18.14 4.48 4.89
CA THR A 246 18.58 4.16 6.24
C THR A 246 18.89 5.50 6.88
N GLU A 247 18.08 5.91 7.87
CA GLU A 247 18.54 6.83 8.90
C GLU A 247 19.98 6.39 9.18
N PRO A 248 20.98 7.27 9.00
CA PRO A 248 22.35 6.86 9.18
C PRO A 248 22.40 6.26 10.56
N GLU A 249 22.62 4.93 10.66
CA GLU A 249 22.99 4.24 11.88
C GLU A 249 23.89 5.23 12.59
N THR A 250 23.42 5.83 13.68
CA THR A 250 24.08 6.99 14.30
C THR A 250 25.40 6.44 14.81
N THR A 251 26.40 6.40 13.93
CA THR A 251 27.66 5.72 14.17
C THR A 251 28.30 6.62 15.20
N THR A 252 28.20 6.18 16.45
CA THR A 252 28.66 6.99 17.55
C THR A 252 30.16 7.07 17.47
N VAL A 253 30.74 8.03 18.19
CA VAL A 253 32.20 8.10 18.25
C VAL A 253 32.80 6.80 18.81
N VAL A 254 32.08 6.13 19.72
CA VAL A 254 32.48 4.84 20.26
C VAL A 254 32.46 3.75 19.20
N ASP A 255 31.44 3.71 18.33
CA ASP A 255 31.37 2.73 17.24
C ASP A 255 32.55 2.88 16.28
N VAL A 256 32.98 4.12 16.00
CA VAL A 256 34.19 4.37 15.19
C VAL A 256 35.45 3.87 15.89
N ILE A 257 35.58 4.06 17.21
CA ILE A 257 36.73 3.62 18.00
C ILE A 257 36.80 2.08 18.03
N VAL A 258 35.70 1.41 18.33
CA VAL A 258 35.60 -0.06 18.43
C VAL A 258 35.91 -0.73 17.09
N ASN A 259 35.47 -0.15 15.98
CA ASN A 259 35.73 -0.70 14.65
C ASN A 259 37.10 -0.31 14.06
N SER A 260 37.97 0.36 14.84
CA SER A 260 39.27 0.82 14.35
C SER A 260 40.42 -0.06 14.81
N GLU A 261 41.17 -0.60 13.85
CA GLU A 261 42.33 -1.48 14.12
C GLU A 261 43.49 -0.79 14.87
N VAL A 262 43.50 0.54 14.99
CA VAL A 262 44.61 1.34 15.57
C VAL A 262 44.26 2.02 16.89
N HIS A 263 43.08 1.75 17.46
CA HIS A 263 42.56 2.38 18.68
C HIS A 263 42.19 1.36 19.77
N ASN A 264 42.79 0.17 19.78
CA ASN A 264 42.48 -0.89 20.73
C ASN A 264 42.78 -0.47 22.20
N ILE A 265 43.84 0.30 22.43
CA ILE A 265 44.20 0.81 23.77
C ILE A 265 43.22 1.90 24.20
N LEU A 266 42.77 2.74 23.27
CA LEU A 266 41.78 3.76 23.53
C LEU A 266 40.42 3.14 23.91
N GLU A 267 39.99 2.10 23.20
CA GLU A 267 38.78 1.34 23.52
C GLU A 267 38.83 0.84 24.97
N ALA A 268 39.91 0.15 25.34
CA ALA A 268 40.10 -0.36 26.70
C ALA A 268 40.08 0.77 27.75
N ALA A 269 40.70 1.92 27.44
CA ALA A 269 40.71 3.08 28.32
C ALA A 269 39.33 3.71 28.51
N VAL A 270 38.54 3.82 27.45
CA VAL A 270 37.17 4.36 27.49
C VAL A 270 36.25 3.46 28.31
N ILE A 271 36.41 2.14 28.19
CA ILE A 271 35.66 1.15 28.97
C ILE A 271 36.06 1.23 30.45
N GLU A 272 37.37 1.23 30.77
CA GLU A 272 37.86 1.30 32.15
C GLU A 272 37.47 2.61 32.84
N ALA A 273 37.39 3.71 32.08
CA ALA A 273 36.97 5.01 32.58
C ALA A 273 35.43 5.21 32.65
N ASP A 274 34.63 4.21 32.25
CA ASP A 274 33.16 4.27 32.18
C ASP A 274 32.63 5.44 31.33
N LEU A 275 33.34 5.77 30.25
CA LEU A 275 33.01 6.89 29.35
C LEU A 275 32.23 6.48 28.10
N ALA A 276 32.08 5.19 27.84
CA ALA A 276 31.38 4.68 26.65
C ALA A 276 29.96 5.26 26.51
N GLY A 277 29.18 5.23 27.60
CA GLY A 277 27.82 5.79 27.58
C GLY A 277 27.77 7.30 27.33
N ALA A 278 28.78 8.06 27.78
CA ALA A 278 28.85 9.49 27.58
C ALA A 278 29.24 9.86 26.13
N LEU A 279 30.15 9.11 25.52
CA LEU A 279 30.63 9.32 24.16
C LEU A 279 29.70 8.76 23.07
N SER A 280 28.81 7.83 23.45
CA SER A 280 27.69 7.35 22.62
C SER A 280 26.41 8.16 22.80
N GLY A 281 26.39 9.17 23.69
CA GLY A 281 25.21 10.01 23.94
C GLY A 281 25.02 11.10 22.88
N ASP A 282 23.96 11.91 23.07
CA ASP A 282 23.62 13.02 22.17
C ASP A 282 24.77 14.04 22.10
N GLY A 283 25.37 14.14 20.91
CA GLY A 283 26.44 15.08 20.58
C GLY A 283 25.99 16.54 20.46
N PRO A 284 26.85 17.43 19.91
CA PRO A 284 28.03 17.11 19.12
C PRO A 284 29.33 16.94 19.94
N PHE A 285 30.14 15.95 19.56
CA PHE A 285 31.48 15.73 20.09
C PHE A 285 32.53 15.66 18.97
N THR A 286 33.73 16.15 19.25
CA THR A 286 34.94 15.87 18.46
C THR A 286 35.94 15.21 19.39
N VAL A 287 36.39 14.00 19.06
CA VAL A 287 37.38 13.26 19.85
C VAL A 287 38.69 13.20 19.09
N PHE A 288 39.74 13.76 19.70
CA PHE A 288 41.11 13.61 19.24
C PHE A 288 41.65 12.26 19.69
N ALA A 289 41.22 11.20 19.01
CA ALA A 289 41.52 9.82 19.38
C ALA A 289 43.03 9.51 19.27
N PRO A 290 43.75 9.28 20.39
CA PRO A 290 45.13 8.86 20.34
C PRO A 290 45.23 7.41 19.84
N THR A 291 46.15 7.15 18.91
CA THR A 291 46.42 5.81 18.38
C THR A 291 47.16 4.94 19.38
N ASP A 292 47.16 3.63 19.15
CA ASP A 292 47.92 2.66 19.96
C ASP A 292 49.42 3.02 20.01
N ASP A 293 49.99 3.53 18.92
CA ASP A 293 51.37 4.04 18.86
C ASP A 293 51.59 5.25 19.79
N ALA A 294 50.59 6.14 19.91
CA ALA A 294 50.68 7.29 20.81
C ALA A 294 50.69 6.86 22.28
N PHE A 295 49.87 5.88 22.65
CA PHE A 295 49.92 5.25 23.98
C PHE A 295 51.25 4.56 24.24
N ALA A 296 51.78 3.80 23.27
CA ALA A 296 53.07 3.12 23.40
C ALA A 296 54.22 4.12 23.58
N ALA A 297 54.22 5.23 22.86
CA ALA A 297 55.22 6.29 23.00
C ALA A 297 55.16 6.97 24.39
N LEU A 298 53.95 7.21 24.91
CA LEU A 298 53.76 7.74 26.26
C LEU A 298 54.26 6.77 27.33
N ALA A 299 53.88 5.49 27.23
CA ALA A 299 54.31 4.43 28.15
C ALA A 299 55.84 4.34 28.23
N ALA A 300 56.52 4.34 27.07
CA ALA A 300 57.97 4.34 27.00
C ALA A 300 58.61 5.59 27.61
N GLY A 301 58.01 6.77 27.41
CA GLY A 301 58.49 8.02 27.98
C GLY A 301 58.38 8.10 29.51
N LEU A 302 57.44 7.36 30.10
CA LEU A 302 57.18 7.32 31.54
C LEU A 302 57.81 6.11 32.25
N ASP A 303 58.51 5.24 31.51
CA ASP A 303 58.98 3.92 32.00
C ASP A 303 57.82 3.11 32.64
N ALA A 304 56.66 3.15 31.98
CA ALA A 304 55.41 2.55 32.43
C ALA A 304 54.88 1.53 31.41
N THR A 305 53.96 0.66 31.83
CA THR A 305 53.25 -0.27 30.95
C THR A 305 51.90 0.29 30.51
N ALA A 306 51.28 -0.32 29.48
CA ALA A 306 49.91 0.05 29.09
C ALA A 306 48.91 -0.19 30.24
N GLU A 307 49.11 -1.24 31.04
CA GLU A 307 48.30 -1.52 32.24
C GLU A 307 48.45 -0.40 33.28
N ASP A 308 49.66 0.13 33.47
CA ASP A 308 49.90 1.27 34.37
C ASP A 308 49.19 2.54 33.88
N LEU A 309 49.10 2.74 32.56
CA LEU A 309 48.37 3.87 31.96
C LEU A 309 46.86 3.75 32.18
N LEU A 310 46.30 2.54 32.03
CA LEU A 310 44.88 2.27 32.29
C LEU A 310 44.54 2.40 33.78
N ALA A 311 45.50 2.15 34.67
CA ALA A 311 45.32 2.29 36.12
C ALA A 311 45.59 3.71 36.65
N LEU A 312 45.82 4.71 35.79
CA LEU A 312 46.16 6.06 36.22
C LEU A 312 45.01 6.71 37.01
N PRO A 313 45.31 7.36 38.16
CA PRO A 313 44.31 8.15 38.86
C PRO A 313 43.89 9.33 37.99
N GLY A 314 42.59 9.41 37.66
CA GLY A 314 42.05 10.46 36.78
C GLY A 314 42.11 10.12 35.29
N LEU A 315 42.18 8.84 34.90
CA LEU A 315 42.09 8.41 33.50
C LEU A 315 40.91 9.07 32.75
N ALA A 316 39.74 9.15 33.40
CA ALA A 316 38.57 9.81 32.81
C ALA A 316 38.83 11.29 32.46
N ASP A 317 39.50 12.05 33.33
CA ASP A 317 39.84 13.46 33.07
C ASP A 317 40.84 13.59 31.91
N ILE A 318 41.79 12.66 31.80
CA ILE A 318 42.76 12.61 30.70
C ILE A 318 42.06 12.32 29.37
N LEU A 319 41.12 11.37 29.35
CA LEU A 319 40.34 11.05 28.16
C LEU A 319 39.42 12.21 27.77
N LEU A 320 38.74 12.85 28.74
CA LEU A 320 37.91 14.03 28.50
C LEU A 320 38.71 15.23 27.97
N TYR A 321 40.01 15.32 28.25
CA TYR A 321 40.87 16.35 27.64
C TYR A 321 40.99 16.21 26.12
N HIS A 322 40.80 15.01 25.58
CA HIS A 322 40.81 14.74 24.15
C HIS A 322 39.43 14.94 23.51
N VAL A 323 38.40 15.28 24.29
CA VAL A 323 37.03 15.45 23.83
C VAL A 323 36.67 16.93 23.83
N VAL A 324 36.15 17.41 22.70
CA VAL A 324 35.57 18.74 22.56
C VAL A 324 34.06 18.59 22.44
N GLY A 325 33.30 19.31 23.27
CA GLY A 325 31.82 19.35 23.23
C GLY A 325 31.27 20.20 22.08
N ALA A 326 31.84 20.05 20.89
CA ALA A 326 31.40 20.66 19.64
C ALA A 326 31.89 19.81 18.47
N GLN A 327 31.21 19.90 17.33
CA GLN A 327 31.73 19.36 16.08
C GLN A 327 32.71 20.37 15.48
N VAL A 328 33.95 19.97 15.27
CA VAL A 328 35.01 20.82 14.70
C VAL A 328 35.66 20.07 13.55
N LEU A 329 35.55 20.62 12.34
CA LEU A 329 36.20 20.03 11.17
C LEU A 329 37.66 20.52 11.09
N SER A 330 38.51 19.74 10.44
CA SER A 330 39.90 20.16 10.20
C SER A 330 40.01 21.47 9.41
N THR A 331 39.00 21.78 8.59
CA THR A 331 38.88 23.04 7.85
C THR A 331 38.59 24.25 8.73
N ASP A 332 38.05 24.03 9.93
CA ASP A 332 37.68 25.09 10.87
C ASP A 332 38.87 25.46 11.79
N LEU A 333 39.92 24.64 11.79
CA LEU A 333 41.16 24.84 12.52
C LEU A 333 42.14 25.68 11.67
N ALA A 334 41.87 26.99 11.60
CA ALA A 334 42.71 27.98 10.91
C ALA A 334 43.81 28.58 11.81
#